data_AF-A0A6B3EFP5-F1
#
_entry.id   AF-A0A6B3EFP5-F1
#
_cell.length_a   1.000
_cell.length_b   1.000
_cell.length_c   1.000
_cell.angle_alpha   90.00
_cell.angle_beta   90.00
_cell.angle_gamma   90.00
#
_symmetry.space_group_name_H-M   'P 1'
#
loop_
_entity.id
_entity.type
_entity.pdbx_description
1 polymer ?
#
loop_
_entity_poly.entity_id
_entity_poly.type
_entity_poly.pdbx_seq_one_letter_code
_entity_poly.pdbx_strand_id
1 'polypeptide(L)' 'MTPTYDFTGKVALVTGAAGGMGLATARAYARSGAAVVLADLS' A
#
# COMPACT_ATOMS: atom_id res chain seq x y z
N MET A 1 4.78 -0.56 21.78
CA MET A 1 3.67 -1.34 21.21
C MET A 1 3.58 -0.97 19.73
N THR A 2 3.67 -1.94 18.81
CA THR A 2 3.55 -1.68 17.37
C THR A 2 2.12 -2.00 16.95
N PRO A 3 1.36 -1.02 16.43
CA PRO A 3 -0.02 -1.27 16.01
C PRO A 3 -0.04 -2.24 14.82
N THR A 4 -0.97 -3.20 14.85
CA THR A 4 -1.24 -4.10 13.73
C THR A 4 -2.43 -3.56 12.96
N TYR A 5 -2.28 -3.34 11.65
CA TYR A 5 -3.36 -2.90 10.77
C TYR A 5 -3.86 -4.07 9.92
N ASP A 6 -5.17 -4.33 9.95
CA ASP A 6 -5.87 -5.26 9.08
C ASP A 6 -6.76 -4.47 8.11
N PHE A 7 -6.42 -4.57 6.83
CA PHE A 7 -7.12 -3.95 5.71
C PHE A 7 -7.76 -5.00 4.79
N THR A 8 -7.99 -6.22 5.28
CA THR A 8 -8.69 -7.28 4.53
C THR A 8 -10.03 -6.77 3.97
N GLY A 9 -10.25 -7.00 2.68
CA GLY A 9 -11.46 -6.56 1.98
C GLY A 9 -11.51 -5.06 1.67
N LYS A 10 -10.43 -4.30 1.92
CA LYS A 10 -10.29 -2.90 1.50
C LYS A 10 -9.47 -2.78 0.23
N VAL A 11 -9.69 -1.67 -0.48
CA VAL A 11 -8.91 -1.29 -1.66
C VAL A 11 -8.16 0.01 -1.36
N ALA A 12 -6.86 0.04 -1.65
CA ALA A 12 -6.00 1.22 -1.50
C ALA A 12 -5.44 1.65 -2.86
N LEU A 13 -5.58 2.93 -3.21
CA LEU A 13 -4.89 3.55 -4.34
C LEU A 13 -3.61 4.23 -3.84
N VAL A 14 -2.47 3.83 -4.38
CA VAL A 14 -1.17 4.42 -4.04
C VAL A 14 -0.56 5.07 -5.27
N THR A 15 -0.27 6.37 -5.17
CA THR A 15 0.45 7.16 -6.19
C THR A 15 1.95 7.18 -5.91
N GLY A 16 2.78 7.39 -6.95
CA GLY A 16 4.24 7.31 -6.80
C GLY A 16 4.72 5.91 -6.39
N ALA A 17 3.95 4.88 -6.76
CA ALA A 17 4.11 3.52 -6.27
C ALA A 17 5.38 2.79 -6.78
N ALA A 18 6.07 3.32 -7.79
CA ALA A 18 7.26 2.70 -8.37
C ALA A 18 8.50 2.82 -7.48
N GLY A 19 8.54 3.77 -6.53
CA GLY A 19 9.72 4.00 -5.71
C GLY A 19 9.49 4.70 -4.37
N GLY A 20 10.58 4.83 -3.60
CA GLY A 20 10.60 5.58 -2.35
C GLY A 20 9.46 5.25 -1.39
N MET A 21 8.79 6.30 -0.90
CA MET A 21 7.70 6.18 0.06
C MET A 21 6.45 5.51 -0.54
N GLY A 22 6.16 5.73 -1.82
CA GLY A 22 4.99 5.13 -2.47
C GLY A 22 5.12 3.62 -2.55
N LEU A 23 6.28 3.11 -2.95
CA LEU A 23 6.56 1.67 -2.93
C LEU A 23 6.49 1.08 -1.51
N ALA A 24 7.06 1.76 -0.52
CA ALA A 24 6.99 1.32 0.87
C ALA A 24 5.54 1.24 1.38
N THR A 25 4.74 2.24 1.04
CA THR A 25 3.32 2.36 1.40
C THR A 25 2.48 1.27 0.74
N ALA A 26 2.65 1.06 -0.58
CA ALA A 26 1.98 0.00 -1.33
C ALA A 26 2.24 -1.38 -0.73
N ARG A 27 3.50 -1.66 -0.40
CA ARG A 27 3.89 -2.92 0.25
C ARG A 27 3.29 -3.05 1.65
N ALA A 28 3.20 -1.98 2.42
CA ALA A 28 2.57 -2.01 3.74
C ALA A 28 1.08 -2.36 3.65
N TYR A 29 0.33 -1.69 2.76
CA TYR A 29 -1.08 -2.00 2.54
C TYR A 29 -1.32 -3.44 2.06
N ALA A 30 -0.50 -3.92 1.11
CA ALA A 30 -0.60 -5.28 0.61
C ALA A 30 -0.33 -6.32 1.72
N ARG A 31 0.69 -6.10 2.57
CA ARG A 31 0.96 -6.98 3.73
C ARG A 31 -0.15 -6.98 4.77
N SER A 32 -0.87 -5.86 4.89
CA SER A 32 -2.03 -5.73 5.76
C SER A 32 -3.34 -6.26 5.14
N GLY A 33 -3.30 -6.90 3.94
CA GLY A 33 -4.45 -7.59 3.35
C GLY A 33 -5.32 -6.73 2.42
N ALA A 34 -4.93 -5.49 2.13
CA ALA A 34 -5.65 -4.68 1.14
C ALA A 34 -5.36 -5.17 -0.29
N ALA A 35 -6.35 -5.06 -1.17
CA ALA A 35 -6.08 -5.00 -2.60
C ALA A 35 -5.50 -3.62 -2.93
N VAL A 36 -4.39 -3.57 -3.66
CA VAL A 36 -3.66 -2.31 -3.90
C VAL A 36 -3.63 -1.99 -5.38
N VAL A 37 -4.09 -0.80 -5.73
CA VAL A 37 -3.92 -0.20 -7.06
C VAL A 37 -2.67 0.67 -7.03
N LEU A 38 -1.75 0.39 -7.94
CA LEU A 38 -0.49 1.12 -8.08
C LEU A 38 -0.60 2.11 -9.24
N ALA A 39 -0.36 3.39 -8.96
CA ALA A 39 -0.33 4.43 -9.97
C ALA A 39 1.03 5.15 -9.94
N ASP A 40 1.67 5.23 -11.10
CA ASP A 40 2.92 5.96 -11.29
C ASP A 40 3.01 6.49 -12.72
N LEU A 41 3.83 7.51 -12.94
CA LEU A 41 4.03 8.18 -14.24
C LEU A 41 5.49 8.15 -14.71
N SER A 42 6.38 7.55 -13.93
CA SER A 42 7.81 7.44 -14.23
C SER A 42 8.15 6.45 -15.34
#